data_AF-A0A429IC39-F1
#
_entry.id   AF-A0A429IC39-F1
#
_cell.length_a   1.000
_cell.length_b   1.000
_cell.length_c   1.000
_cell.angle_alpha   90.00
_cell.angle_beta   90.00
_cell.angle_gamma   90.00
#
_symmetry.space_group_name_H-M   'P 1'
#
loop_
_entity.id
_entity.type
_entity.pdbx_description
1 polymer ?
#
loop_
_entity_poly.entity_id
_entity_poly.type
_entity_poly.pdbx_seq_one_letter_code
_entity_poly.pdbx_strand_id
1 'polypeptide(L)'
;MPRRTFRYVPFTITQDRTAEPEYEARCVSGDETECGAKSGTHHAPGPVEEWQRKHTQETGHRRYRRSFGDYAVVQPPSDLDDAAGPPITHAIADLLKNGTTPHD
;
A
#
# COMPACT_ATOMS: atom_id res chain seq x y z
N MET A 1 2.89 -36.56 20.01
CA MET A 1 3.16 -35.19 19.48
C MET A 1 1.82 -34.54 19.14
N PRO A 2 1.46 -33.39 19.74
CA PRO A 2 0.23 -32.71 19.34
C PRO A 2 0.38 -32.20 17.90
N ARG A 3 -0.63 -32.47 17.07
CA ARG A 3 -0.70 -31.92 15.70
C ARG A 3 -0.96 -30.42 15.81
N ARG A 4 -0.11 -29.61 15.19
CA ARG A 4 -0.31 -28.16 15.08
C ARG A 4 -1.24 -27.88 13.90
N THR A 5 -2.25 -27.06 14.12
CA THR A 5 -3.11 -26.52 13.06
C THR A 5 -2.68 -25.09 12.78
N PHE A 6 -2.33 -24.80 11.54
CA PHE A 6 -2.08 -23.45 11.06
C PHE A 6 -3.32 -22.99 10.29
N ARG A 7 -3.82 -21.78 10.57
CA ARG A 7 -4.92 -21.15 9.83
C ARG A 7 -4.41 -19.88 9.17
N TYR A 8 -4.82 -19.66 7.93
CA TYR A 8 -4.68 -18.36 7.28
C TYR A 8 -5.76 -17.43 7.83
N VAL A 9 -5.36 -16.26 8.31
CA VAL A 9 -6.27 -15.26 8.87
C VAL A 9 -6.31 -14.08 7.89
N PRO A 10 -7.47 -13.72 7.33
CA PRO A 10 -7.56 -12.56 6.44
C PRO A 10 -7.26 -11.28 7.23
N PHE A 11 -6.47 -10.37 6.66
CA PHE A 11 -6.17 -9.08 7.26
C PHE A 11 -6.42 -7.98 6.24
N THR A 12 -6.74 -6.78 6.72
CA THR A 12 -6.92 -5.59 5.89
C THR A 12 -5.75 -4.65 6.16
N ILE A 13 -5.07 -4.20 5.10
CA ILE A 13 -4.06 -3.13 5.18
C ILE A 13 -4.65 -1.91 4.48
N THR A 14 -4.75 -0.79 5.20
CA THR A 14 -5.14 0.50 4.64
C THR A 14 -4.08 1.54 4.92
N GLN A 15 -4.01 2.57 4.08
CA GLN A 15 -3.17 3.73 4.37
C GLN A 15 -3.74 4.46 5.59
N ASP A 16 -2.87 4.81 6.54
CA ASP A 16 -3.19 5.67 7.67
C ASP A 16 -3.42 7.10 7.15
N ARG A 17 -4.67 7.56 7.25
CA ARG A 17 -5.05 8.92 6.82
C ARG A 17 -4.69 10.00 7.84
N THR A 18 -4.22 9.62 9.03
CA THR A 18 -3.86 10.54 10.10
C THR A 18 -2.39 10.93 10.09
N ALA A 19 -1.56 10.26 9.28
CA ALA A 19 -0.14 10.52 9.17
C ALA A 19 0.24 11.01 7.76
N GLU A 20 1.11 12.01 7.70
CA GLU A 20 1.65 12.51 6.43
C GLU A 20 2.74 11.57 5.91
N PRO A 21 2.81 11.32 4.59
CA PRO A 21 3.88 10.52 4.02
C PRO A 21 5.24 11.22 4.14
N GLU A 22 6.29 10.42 4.03
CA GLU A 22 7.68 10.85 4.09
C GLU A 22 8.39 10.62 2.77
N TYR A 23 9.20 11.61 2.39
CA TYR A 23 9.99 11.64 1.17
C TYR A 23 11.45 11.90 1.53
N GLU A 24 12.34 11.10 0.95
CA GLU A 24 13.78 11.30 1.05
C GLU A 24 14.49 10.89 -0.24
N ALA A 25 15.70 11.38 -0.42
CA ALA A 25 16.62 10.92 -1.46
C ALA A 25 18.04 10.80 -0.91
N ARG A 26 18.78 9.83 -1.47
CA ARG A 26 20.22 9.66 -1.31
C ARG A 26 20.90 9.71 -2.68
N CYS A 27 22.00 10.44 -2.77
CA CYS A 27 22.89 10.38 -3.92
C CYS A 27 23.62 9.03 -3.93
N VAL A 28 23.40 8.24 -4.98
CA VAL A 28 24.08 6.94 -5.23
C VAL A 28 25.03 7.05 -6.42
N SER A 29 25.40 8.28 -6.79
CA SER A 29 26.46 8.54 -7.75
C SER A 29 27.82 8.36 -7.10
N GLY A 30 28.87 8.19 -7.89
CA GLY A 30 30.20 7.80 -7.46
C GLY A 30 30.58 6.48 -8.14
N ASP A 31 31.85 6.37 -8.53
CA ASP A 31 32.33 5.22 -9.30
C ASP A 31 32.72 4.06 -8.37
N GLU A 32 33.71 4.29 -7.50
CA GLU A 32 34.17 3.30 -6.51
C GLU A 32 33.40 3.38 -5.17
N THR A 33 32.97 4.57 -4.77
CA THR A 33 32.23 4.81 -3.52
C THR A 33 31.07 5.74 -3.78
N GLU A 34 29.88 5.38 -3.30
CA GLU A 34 28.72 6.24 -3.38
C GLU A 34 28.96 7.55 -2.60
N CYS A 35 28.62 8.68 -3.20
CA CYS A 35 28.62 9.99 -2.57
C CYS A 35 27.83 9.99 -1.26
N GLY A 36 26.68 9.30 -1.22
CA GLY A 36 25.95 9.02 0.00
C GLY A 36 25.22 10.21 0.63
N ALA A 37 25.39 11.43 0.10
CA ALA A 37 24.70 12.64 0.52
C ALA A 37 23.17 12.44 0.51
N LYS A 38 22.47 13.03 1.48
CA LYS A 38 21.03 12.83 1.70
C LYS A 38 20.27 14.15 1.70
N SER A 39 19.02 14.13 1.23
CA SER A 39 18.10 15.27 1.33
C SER A 39 17.56 15.51 2.73
N GLY A 40 17.63 14.51 3.62
CA GLY A 40 16.78 14.44 4.80
C GLY A 40 15.35 14.03 4.46
N THR A 41 14.53 13.87 5.50
CA THR A 41 13.11 13.50 5.41
C THR A 41 12.23 14.74 5.27
N HIS A 42 11.27 14.70 4.35
CA HIS A 42 10.32 15.78 4.07
C HIS A 42 8.91 15.24 3.93
N HIS A 43 7.89 16.05 4.22
CA HIS A 43 6.47 15.68 4.07
C HIS A 43 5.90 15.98 2.67
N ALA A 44 6.75 16.39 1.73
CA ALA A 44 6.40 16.67 0.35
C ALA A 44 7.56 16.34 -0.61
N PRO A 45 7.28 16.01 -1.89
CA PRO A 45 8.32 15.69 -2.87
C PRO A 45 9.16 16.91 -3.30
N GLY A 46 8.61 18.12 -3.24
CA GLY A 46 9.24 19.35 -3.73
C GLY A 46 10.62 19.64 -3.13
N PRO A 47 10.78 19.67 -1.80
CA PRO A 47 12.08 19.86 -1.16
C PRO A 47 13.13 18.80 -1.56
N VAL A 48 12.72 17.56 -1.75
CA VAL A 48 13.61 16.46 -2.17
C VAL A 48 14.09 16.64 -3.62
N GLU A 49 13.24 17.18 -4.49
CA GLU A 49 13.56 17.50 -5.88
C GLU A 49 14.44 18.74 -6.00
N GLU A 50 14.20 19.75 -5.17
CA GLU A 50 15.07 20.92 -5.06
C GLU A 50 16.48 20.52 -4.59
N TRP A 51 16.57 19.67 -3.58
CA TRP A 51 17.86 19.14 -3.11
C TRP A 51 18.61 18.39 -4.20
N GLN A 52 17.95 17.49 -4.94
CA GLN A 52 18.57 16.77 -6.06
C GLN A 52 19.08 17.74 -7.14
N ARG A 53 18.31 18.78 -7.45
CA ARG A 53 18.68 19.80 -8.44
C ARG A 53 19.93 20.56 -8.00
N LYS A 54 19.97 21.04 -6.75
CA LYS A 54 21.13 21.74 -6.19
C LYS A 54 22.36 20.83 -6.15
N HIS A 55 22.21 19.61 -5.64
CA HIS A 55 23.31 18.65 -5.58
C HIS A 55 23.87 18.29 -6.96
N THR A 56 23.01 18.14 -7.97
CA THR A 56 23.43 17.91 -9.36
C THR A 56 24.23 19.09 -9.90
N GLN A 57 23.81 20.32 -9.62
CA GLN A 57 24.53 21.53 -10.06
C GLN A 57 25.90 21.66 -9.40
N GLU A 58 25.99 21.31 -8.12
CA GLU A 58 27.22 21.43 -7.33
C GLU A 58 28.25 20.34 -7.64
N THR A 59 27.79 19.10 -7.87
CA THR A 59 28.68 17.92 -7.96
C THR A 59 28.72 17.27 -9.34
N GLY A 60 27.78 17.58 -10.22
CA GLY A 60 27.59 16.88 -11.48
C GLY A 60 26.97 15.49 -11.34
N HIS A 61 26.65 15.03 -10.13
CA HIS A 61 26.02 13.73 -9.87
C HIS A 61 24.60 13.65 -10.45
N ARG A 62 24.24 12.49 -11.02
CA ARG A 62 22.96 12.30 -11.75
C ARG A 62 22.15 11.06 -11.33
N ARG A 63 22.68 10.23 -10.44
CA ARG A 63 22.00 9.03 -9.92
C ARG A 63 21.60 9.23 -8.47
N TYR A 64 20.30 9.05 -8.21
CA TYR A 64 19.67 9.23 -6.91
C TYR A 64 18.75 8.06 -6.61
N ARG A 65 18.78 7.55 -5.37
CA ARG A 65 17.77 6.64 -4.82
C ARG A 65 16.76 7.49 -4.06
N ARG A 66 15.49 7.43 -4.43
CA ARG A 66 14.39 8.05 -3.69
C ARG A 66 13.72 7.00 -2.80
N SER A 67 13.35 7.38 -1.58
CA SER A 67 12.44 6.61 -0.75
C SER A 67 11.16 7.41 -0.56
N PHE A 68 10.04 6.70 -0.61
CA PHE A 68 8.72 7.18 -0.24
C PHE A 68 8.18 6.21 0.80
N GLY A 69 7.76 6.74 1.95
CA GLY A 69 7.15 5.96 3.02
C GLY A 69 5.80 6.56 3.36
N ASP A 70 4.74 5.77 3.24
CA ASP A 70 3.46 6.09 3.86
C ASP A 70 3.26 5.22 5.11
N TYR A 71 2.28 5.61 5.89
CA TYR A 71 1.91 4.90 7.10
C TYR A 71 0.71 4.00 6.79
N ALA A 72 0.70 2.80 7.37
CA ALA A 72 -0.35 1.82 7.14
C ALA A 72 -0.95 1.33 8.45
N VAL A 73 -2.27 1.20 8.46
CA VAL A 73 -3.03 0.54 9.52
C VAL A 73 -3.29 -0.90 9.08
N VAL A 74 -2.87 -1.86 9.92
CA VAL A 74 -3.13 -3.28 9.70
C VAL A 74 -4.22 -3.71 10.66
N GLN A 75 -5.35 -4.16 10.13
CA GLN A 75 -6.49 -4.62 10.90
C GLN A 75 -6.62 -6.15 10.75
N PRO A 76 -6.65 -6.90 11.87
CA PRO A 76 -7.08 -8.29 11.84
C PRO A 76 -8.55 -8.34 11.39
N PRO A 77 -9.06 -9.52 10.99
CA PRO A 77 -10.47 -9.64 10.70
C PRO A 77 -11.22 -9.40 12.01
N SER A 78 -12.25 -8.55 11.95
CA SER A 78 -13.14 -8.34 13.07
C SER A 78 -13.84 -9.66 13.40
N ASP A 79 -13.76 -10.11 14.66
CA ASP A 79 -14.60 -11.20 15.19
C ASP A 79 -16.11 -10.81 15.25
N LEU A 80 -16.54 -9.78 14.50
CA LEU A 80 -17.86 -9.16 14.56
C LEU A 80 -18.63 -9.18 13.22
N ASP A 81 -18.12 -9.88 12.20
CA ASP A 81 -18.88 -10.17 10.97
C ASP A 81 -19.62 -11.52 11.02
N ASP A 82 -19.83 -12.09 12.20
CA ASP A 82 -20.79 -13.19 12.43
C ASP A 82 -22.28 -12.74 12.35
N ALA A 83 -22.54 -11.51 11.89
CA ALA A 83 -23.87 -10.95 11.71
C ALA A 83 -24.16 -10.40 10.30
N ALA A 84 -23.38 -10.78 9.27
CA ALA A 84 -23.77 -10.57 7.88
C ALA A 84 -24.27 -11.89 7.29
N GLY A 85 -25.53 -11.88 6.82
CA GLY A 85 -26.30 -13.05 6.37
C GLY A 85 -25.65 -13.91 5.27
N PRO A 86 -26.35 -14.98 4.83
CA PRO A 86 -25.75 -16.06 4.05
C PRO A 86 -25.11 -15.55 2.75
N PRO A 87 -24.06 -16.24 2.25
CA PRO A 87 -23.38 -15.85 1.02
C PRO A 87 -24.39 -15.77 -0.13
N ILE A 88 -24.13 -14.83 -1.04
CA ILE A 88 -24.86 -14.62 -2.30
C ILE A 88 -24.65 -15.84 -3.21
N THR A 89 -25.27 -16.96 -2.86
CA THR A 89 -25.39 -18.18 -3.67
C THR A 89 -26.84 -18.66 -3.70
N HIS A 90 -27.79 -17.96 -3.05
CA HIS A 90 -29.23 -18.23 -3.16
C HIS A 90 -30.05 -17.13 -3.83
N ALA A 91 -29.50 -15.94 -4.09
CA ALA A 91 -30.23 -14.90 -4.82
C ALA A 91 -30.51 -15.24 -6.30
N ILE A 92 -29.79 -16.21 -6.88
CA ILE A 92 -30.04 -16.69 -8.26
C ILE A 92 -31.16 -17.75 -8.30
N ALA A 93 -31.45 -18.44 -7.19
CA ALA A 93 -32.44 -19.52 -7.17
C ALA A 93 -33.90 -19.01 -7.19
N ASP A 94 -34.19 -17.85 -6.61
CA ASP A 94 -35.55 -17.29 -6.59
C ASP A 94 -35.92 -16.54 -7.89
N LEU A 95 -34.93 -16.07 -8.66
CA LEU A 95 -35.16 -15.48 -9.99
C LEU A 95 -35.40 -16.55 -11.07
N LEU A 96 -35.03 -17.80 -10.83
CA LEU A 96 -35.24 -18.91 -11.77
C LEU A 96 -36.50 -19.75 -11.48
N LYS A 97 -37.13 -19.63 -10.31
CA LYS A 97 -38.40 -20.32 -9.98
C LYS A 97 -39.65 -19.62 -10.51
N ASN A 98 -39.57 -18.31 -10.78
CA ASN A 98 -40.71 -17.53 -11.29
C ASN A 98 -40.67 -17.29 -12.80
N GLY A 99 -39.82 -18.03 -13.52
CA GLY A 99 -39.90 -18.11 -14.97
C GLY A 99 -41.00 -19.10 -15.39
N THR A 100 -42.22 -18.60 -15.62
CA THR A 100 -43.12 -19.20 -16.62
C THR A 100 -43.77 -18.10 -17.45
N THR A 101 -43.34 -18.14 -18.70
CA THR A 101 -43.75 -17.60 -20.01
C THR A 101 -45.22 -17.18 -20.24
N PRO A 102 -45.47 -16.41 -21.33
CA PRO A 102 -46.65 -15.58 -21.58
C PRO A 102 -47.85 -16.39 -22.05
N HIS A 103 -49.04 -15.78 -22.02
CA HIS A 103 -50.16 -16.20 -22.86
C HIS A 103 -51.04 -15.01 -23.27
N ASP A 104 -51.24 -14.96 -24.60
CA ASP A 104 -52.08 -14.10 -25.48
C ASP A 104 -51.92 -12.58 -25.44
#